data_AF-A0A257PMV0-F1
#
_entry.id   AF-A0A257PMV0-F1
#
_cell.length_a   1.000
_cell.length_b   1.000
_cell.length_c   1.000
_cell.angle_alpha   90.00
_cell.angle_beta   90.00
_cell.angle_gamma   90.00
#
_symmetry.space_group_name_H-M   'P 1'
#
loop_
_entity.id
_entity.type
_entity.pdbx_description
1 polymer ?
#
loop_
_entity_poly.entity_id
_entity_poly.type
_entity_poly.pdbx_seq_one_letter_code
_entity_poly.pdbx_strand_id
1 'polypeptide(L)' 'MVEQAPPPPNSTTRTVWQPGHWRYTGIAGHLWNWQNGQYAAVPAGANAWIPGQWLHQDGQWVWQQGHWS' A
#
# COMPACT_ATOMS: atom_id res chain seq x y z
N MET A 1 7.71 7.35 -12.78
CA MET A 1 6.95 8.38 -12.04
C MET A 1 6.74 7.87 -10.62
N VAL A 2 7.46 8.41 -9.63
CA VAL A 2 7.21 8.14 -8.21
C VAL A 2 6.15 9.12 -7.78
N GLU A 3 5.00 8.63 -7.32
CA GLU A 3 3.96 9.46 -6.70
C GLU A 3 4.59 10.14 -5.48
N GLN A 4 4.77 11.46 -5.55
CA GLN A 4 5.33 12.24 -4.46
C GLN A 4 4.35 12.20 -3.30
N ALA A 5 4.81 11.65 -2.17
CA ALA A 5 4.04 11.67 -0.93
C ALA A 5 3.58 13.11 -0.64
N PRO A 6 2.28 13.35 -0.36
CA PRO A 6 1.87 14.64 0.17
C PRO A 6 2.63 14.95 1.48
N PRO A 7 2.55 16.18 2.01
CA PRO A 7 2.98 16.43 3.37
C PRO A 7 2.08 15.66 4.35
N PRO A 8 2.65 14.99 5.37
CA PRO A 8 1.86 14.23 6.34
C PRO A 8 0.88 15.17 7.05
N PRO A 9 -0.34 14.70 7.37
CA PRO A 9 -1.23 15.44 8.25
C PRO A 9 -0.51 15.71 9.58
N ASN A 10 -0.84 16.82 10.23
CA ASN A 10 -0.38 17.23 11.56
C ASN A 10 -0.92 16.28 12.65
N SER A 11 -0.60 15.00 12.53
CA SER A 11 -0.93 13.95 13.48
C SER A 11 0.24 13.78 14.44
N THR A 12 -0.05 13.79 15.74
CA THR A 12 0.88 13.42 16.83
C THR A 12 1.37 11.97 16.70
N THR A 13 0.67 11.16 15.90
CA THR A 13 1.03 9.78 15.57
C THR A 13 1.99 9.78 14.39
N ARG A 14 3.12 9.06 14.53
CA ARG A 14 4.03 8.81 13.40
C ARG A 14 3.25 8.12 12.29
N THR A 15 3.19 8.73 11.12
CA THR A 15 2.55 8.17 9.93
C THR A 15 3.57 8.04 8.81
N VAL A 16 3.33 7.12 7.88
CA VAL A 16 4.07 7.06 6.61
C VAL A 16 3.12 7.07 5.43
N TRP A 17 3.60 7.64 4.34
CA TRP A 17 2.89 7.61 3.07
C TRP A 17 2.97 6.22 2.45
N GLN A 18 1.81 5.65 2.15
CA GLN A 18 1.67 4.50 1.29
C GLN A 18 1.29 5.02 -0.10
N PRO A 19 2.12 4.81 -1.13
CA PRO A 19 1.75 5.19 -2.49
C PRO A 19 0.56 4.37 -2.98
N GLY A 20 -0.22 4.96 -3.90
CA GLY A 20 -1.30 4.25 -4.56
C GLY A 20 -0.79 3.04 -5.34
N HIS A 21 -1.64 2.02 -5.44
CA HIS A 21 -1.31 0.79 -6.15
C HIS A 21 -2.53 0.22 -6.86
N TRP A 22 -2.28 -0.47 -7.95
CA TRP A 22 -3.30 -1.32 -8.55
C TRP A 22 -3.54 -2.53 -7.65
N ARG A 23 -4.81 -2.81 -7.36
CA ARG A 23 -5.24 -4.04 -6.69
C ARG A 23 -6.03 -4.88 -7.67
N TYR A 24 -5.67 -6.15 -7.78
CA TYR A 24 -6.44 -7.11 -8.58
C TYR A 24 -7.68 -7.53 -7.79
N THR A 25 -8.87 -7.40 -8.39
CA THR A 25 -10.15 -7.70 -7.74
C THR A 25 -10.75 -9.03 -8.20
N GLY A 26 -10.32 -9.55 -9.35
CA GLY A 26 -10.91 -10.76 -9.96
C GLY A 26 -12.32 -10.56 -10.51
N ILE A 27 -12.87 -9.34 -10.52
CA ILE A 27 -14.21 -9.05 -11.03
C ILE A 27 -14.14 -8.85 -12.55
N ALA A 28 -14.85 -9.67 -13.32
CA ALA A 28 -14.92 -9.53 -14.77
C ALA A 28 -15.40 -8.12 -15.17
N GLY A 29 -14.65 -7.43 -16.02
CA GLY A 29 -14.88 -6.03 -16.39
C GLY A 29 -14.20 -4.98 -15.49
N HIS A 30 -13.78 -5.34 -14.28
CA HIS A 30 -13.09 -4.46 -13.32
C HIS A 30 -11.90 -5.16 -12.63
N LEU A 31 -11.14 -5.93 -13.42
CA LEU A 31 -10.05 -6.79 -12.93
C LEU A 31 -9.02 -6.04 -12.08
N TRP A 32 -8.80 -4.77 -12.40
CA TRP A 32 -7.85 -3.90 -11.72
C TRP A 32 -8.60 -2.70 -11.13
N ASN A 33 -8.41 -2.47 -9.84
CA ASN A 33 -8.92 -1.29 -9.16
C ASN A 33 -7.74 -0.51 -8.60
N TRP A 34 -7.64 0.78 -8.95
CA TRP A 34 -6.63 1.65 -8.37
C TRP A 34 -7.02 1.99 -6.94
N GLN A 35 -6.15 1.62 -6.00
CA GLN A 35 -6.22 2.07 -4.61
C GLN A 35 -5.39 3.34 -4.50
N ASN A 36 -6.02 4.44 -4.11
CA ASN A 36 -5.31 5.70 -3.87
C ASN A 36 -4.30 5.54 -2.72
N GLY A 37 -3.21 6.29 -2.79
CA GLY A 37 -2.26 6.36 -1.70
C GLY A 37 -2.89 6.92 -0.43
N GLN A 38 -2.41 6.46 0.72
CA GLN A 38 -2.94 6.84 2.03
C GLN A 38 -1.84 6.90 3.07
N TYR A 39 -2.07 7.69 4.12
CA TYR A 39 -1.21 7.65 5.30
C TYR A 39 -1.63 6.49 6.20
N ALA A 40 -0.67 5.64 6.56
CA ALA A 40 -0.88 4.72 7.67
C ALA A 40 -0.15 5.16 8.91
N ALA A 41 -0.86 5.04 10.03
CA ALA A 41 -0.27 5.13 11.36
C ALA A 41 0.73 3.99 11.57
N VAL A 42 1.86 4.32 12.20
CA VAL A 42 2.88 3.36 12.63
C VAL A 42 2.37 2.64 13.89
N PRO A 43 2.18 1.31 13.87
CA PRO A 43 1.89 0.53 15.06
C PRO A 43 3.05 0.64 16.07
N ALA A 44 2.74 0.59 17.36
CA ALA A 44 3.78 0.56 18.39
C ALA A 44 4.66 -0.70 18.22
N GLY A 45 5.96 -0.51 18.02
CA GLY A 45 6.94 -1.59 17.79
C GLY A 45 7.32 -1.80 16.33
N ALA A 46 6.57 -1.25 15.37
CA ALA A 46 6.95 -1.29 13.97
C ALA A 46 8.06 -0.28 13.67
N ASN A 47 9.09 -0.73 12.95
CA ASN A 47 10.28 0.08 12.66
C ASN A 47 10.44 0.39 11.18
N ALA A 48 9.87 -0.46 10.30
CA ALA A 48 9.94 -0.30 8.86
C ALA A 48 8.57 -0.53 8.20
N TRP A 49 8.27 0.32 7.22
CA TRP A 49 7.15 0.10 6.31
C TRP A 49 7.64 -0.74 5.15
N ILE A 50 7.03 -1.91 4.97
CA ILE A 50 7.27 -2.75 3.80
C ILE A 50 6.24 -2.34 2.75
N PRO A 51 6.67 -1.74 1.62
CA PRO A 51 5.74 -1.36 0.56
C PRO A 51 5.02 -2.60 0.02
N GLY A 52 3.76 -2.40 -0.37
CA GLY A 52 3.01 -3.45 -1.03
C GLY A 52 3.70 -3.85 -2.32
N GLN A 53 3.68 -5.15 -2.62
CA GLN A 53 4.38 -5.70 -3.76
C GLN A 53 3.55 -6.78 -4.44
N TRP A 54 3.77 -6.91 -5.73
CA TRP A 54 3.24 -8.03 -6.50
C TRP A 54 4.06 -9.28 -6.20
N LEU A 55 3.41 -10.27 -5.62
CA LEU A 55 3.96 -11.60 -5.44
C LEU A 55 3.38 -12.52 -6.49
N HIS A 56 4.24 -13.33 -7.10
CA HIS A 56 3.80 -14.40 -7.97
C HIS A 56 3.67 -15.67 -7.13
N GLN A 57 2.43 -16.05 -6.82
CA GLN A 57 2.12 -17.20 -5.95
C GLN A 57 1.19 -18.15 -6.70
N ASP A 58 1.54 -19.44 -6.74
CA ASP A 58 0.73 -20.50 -7.38
C ASP A 58 0.31 -20.21 -8.83
N GLY A 59 1.18 -19.54 -9.61
CA GLY A 59 0.90 -19.18 -11.00
C GLY A 59 -0.01 -17.96 -11.17
N GLN A 60 -0.31 -17.25 -10.09
CA GLN A 60 -1.15 -16.06 -10.09
C GLN A 60 -0.40 -14.86 -9.50
N TRP A 61 -0.65 -13.68 -10.06
CA TRP A 61 -0.17 -12.43 -9.47
C TRP A 61 -1.10 -12.04 -8.32
N VAL A 62 -0.57 -12.09 -7.10
CA VAL A 62 -1.27 -11.70 -5.87
C VAL A 62 -0.64 -10.41 -5.36
N TRP A 63 -1.47 -9.41 -5.12
CA TRP A 63 -1.01 -8.19 -4.47
C TRP A 63 -0.87 -8.45 -2.97
N GLN A 64 0.37 -8.38 -2.46
CA GLN A 64 0.60 -8.33 -1.03
C GLN A 64 0.46 -6.87 -0.59
N GLN A 65 -0.55 -6.60 0.23
CA GLN A 65 -0.70 -5.28 0.83
C GLN A 65 0.55 -4.96 1.65
N GLY A 66 1.04 -3.72 1.50
CA GLY A 66 2.14 -3.24 2.31
C GLY A 66 1.78 -3.34 3.79
N HIS A 67 2.75 -3.66 4.61
CA HIS A 67 2.54 -3.83 6.04
C HIS A 67 3.72 -3.31 6.83
N TRP A 68 3.47 -3.11 8.11
CA TRP A 68 4.48 -2.76 9.09
C TRP A 68 5.17 -4.03 9.59
N SER A 69 6.51 -4.00 9.68
CA SER A 69 7.31 -5.04 10.38
C SER A 69 7.88 -4.53 11.68
#